data_AF-A0A2N1M2Z3-F1
#
_entry.id   AF-A0A2N1M2Z3-F1
#
_cell.length_a   1.000
_cell.length_b   1.000
_cell.length_c   1.000
_cell.angle_alpha   90.00
_cell.angle_beta   90.00
_cell.angle_gamma   90.00
#
_symmetry.space_group_name_H-M   'P 1'
#
loop_
_entity.id
_entity.type
_entity.pdbx_description
1 polymer ?
#
loop_
_entity_poly.entity_id
_entity_poly.type
_entity_poly.pdbx_seq_one_letter_code
_entity_poly.pdbx_strand_id
1 'polypeptide(L)'
;TKRLGIKLNAIVSDSAPAYAAARRCLQLEYAEIVFLPCFAHQCQLAIGDIFKESSILKTASSKAIKIASYFKNANNSYFIGKLRDIQNEFLIRSKQALRNLAIRYEHPQIGSGDELYLNSELCQILLDNDWWEKIELLQDILLPYCGVLNKLQCDKARLYEVLHALGYFMQFWKQFPDTDLGNQMIDRLEKPWFKKRPLRLLLEFEDFYQKVEPFNNETFEQFGDDAFKFWGYVEGDYKELAAVALKIFGMCVNAASVERMWSSMGFLHTVRRNRLKVSCLKLELHYLVNIYIPILITN
;
A
#
# COMPACT_ATOMS: atom_id res chain seq x y z
N THR A 1 19.55 -14.87 -19.45
CA THR A 1 19.18 -16.25 -19.03
C THR A 1 19.94 -17.30 -19.81
N LYS A 2 19.79 -17.43 -21.15
CA LYS A 2 20.58 -18.39 -21.97
C LYS A 2 22.10 -18.28 -21.82
N ARG A 3 22.62 -17.06 -21.61
CA ARG A 3 24.06 -16.78 -21.47
C ARG A 3 24.66 -17.16 -20.11
N LEU A 4 23.83 -17.38 -19.08
CA LEU A 4 24.25 -17.66 -17.70
C LEU A 4 23.85 -19.06 -17.21
N GLY A 5 23.14 -19.84 -18.03
CA GLY A 5 22.63 -21.16 -17.62
C GLY A 5 21.57 -21.14 -16.51
N ILE A 6 21.01 -19.97 -16.19
CA ILE A 6 20.04 -19.79 -15.10
C ILE A 6 18.62 -20.04 -15.63
N LYS A 7 17.91 -20.98 -15.00
CA LYS A 7 16.46 -21.23 -15.22
C LYS A 7 15.65 -20.11 -14.56
N LEU A 8 14.82 -19.42 -15.34
CA LEU A 8 13.92 -18.40 -14.84
C LEU A 8 12.57 -19.04 -14.53
N ASN A 9 12.16 -19.03 -13.26
CA ASN A 9 10.90 -19.64 -12.85
C ASN A 9 9.74 -18.63 -12.89
N ALA A 10 10.03 -17.34 -12.69
CA ALA A 10 8.98 -16.33 -12.67
C ALA A 10 9.48 -14.89 -12.86
N ILE A 11 8.53 -14.02 -13.21
CA ILE A 11 8.70 -12.57 -13.36
C ILE A 11 7.58 -11.86 -12.59
N VAL A 12 7.98 -10.99 -11.68
CA VAL A 12 7.06 -10.10 -10.94
C VAL A 12 7.31 -8.67 -11.37
N SER A 13 6.26 -7.96 -11.76
CA SER A 13 6.34 -6.54 -12.13
C SER A 13 5.13 -5.76 -11.61
N ASP A 14 5.26 -4.43 -11.52
CA ASP A 14 4.15 -3.58 -11.09
C ASP A 14 2.97 -3.63 -12.09
N SER A 15 1.80 -3.12 -11.70
CA SER A 15 0.59 -3.23 -12.54
C SER A 15 0.32 -2.01 -13.41
N ALA A 16 1.33 -1.19 -13.72
CA ALA A 16 1.21 -0.16 -14.73
C ALA A 16 0.79 -0.78 -16.07
N PRO A 17 0.03 -0.05 -16.91
CA PRO A 17 -0.57 -0.61 -18.13
C PRO A 17 0.42 -1.30 -19.05
N ALA A 18 1.61 -0.72 -19.22
CA ALA A 18 2.68 -1.26 -20.07
C ALA A 18 3.20 -2.62 -19.55
N TYR A 19 3.48 -2.73 -18.25
CA TYR A 19 3.97 -3.99 -17.66
C TYR A 19 2.87 -5.03 -17.56
N ALA A 20 1.62 -4.62 -17.31
CA ALA A 20 0.47 -5.52 -17.34
C ALA A 20 0.20 -6.05 -18.76
N ALA A 21 0.44 -5.26 -19.80
CA ALA A 21 0.40 -5.72 -21.19
C ALA A 21 1.56 -6.66 -21.51
N ALA A 22 2.79 -6.29 -21.12
CA ALA A 22 3.98 -7.11 -21.31
C ALA A 22 3.85 -8.48 -20.65
N ARG A 23 3.37 -8.55 -19.39
CA ARG A 23 3.09 -9.84 -18.72
C ARG A 23 2.11 -10.69 -19.52
N ARG A 24 1.02 -10.10 -20.04
CA ARG A 24 0.02 -10.82 -20.84
C ARG A 24 0.61 -11.39 -22.13
N CYS A 25 1.44 -10.61 -22.83
CA CYS A 25 2.10 -11.06 -24.05
C CYS A 25 3.13 -12.17 -23.76
N LEU A 26 4.01 -11.95 -22.78
CA LEU A 26 5.08 -12.89 -22.46
C LEU A 26 4.56 -14.20 -21.88
N GLN A 27 3.43 -14.17 -21.16
CA GLN A 27 2.78 -15.39 -20.65
C GLN A 27 2.29 -16.32 -21.77
N LEU A 28 2.00 -15.79 -22.97
CA LEU A 28 1.65 -16.60 -24.14
C LEU A 28 2.87 -17.24 -24.80
N GLU A 29 4.03 -16.59 -24.70
CA GLU A 29 5.28 -17.02 -25.34
C GLU A 29 6.10 -17.96 -24.46
N TYR A 30 6.02 -17.79 -23.13
CA TYR A 30 6.80 -18.53 -22.14
C TYR A 30 5.89 -19.15 -21.08
N ALA A 31 5.20 -20.24 -21.44
CA ALA A 31 4.24 -20.91 -20.57
C ALA A 31 4.87 -21.52 -19.30
N GLU A 32 6.18 -21.80 -19.35
CA GLU A 32 6.96 -22.33 -18.23
C GLU A 32 7.36 -21.27 -17.18
N ILE A 33 7.14 -19.98 -17.48
CA ILE A 33 7.51 -18.85 -16.63
C ILE A 33 6.24 -18.23 -16.04
N VAL A 34 6.18 -18.08 -14.73
CA VAL A 34 5.03 -17.46 -14.07
C VAL A 34 5.13 -15.94 -14.12
N PHE A 35 4.07 -15.25 -14.55
CA PHE A 35 4.04 -13.77 -14.64
C PHE A 35 3.04 -13.18 -13.65
N LEU A 36 3.52 -12.39 -12.69
CA LEU A 36 2.70 -11.95 -11.56
C LEU A 36 2.73 -10.45 -11.32
N PRO A 37 1.61 -9.87 -10.84
CA PRO A 37 1.61 -8.50 -10.35
C PRO A 37 2.32 -8.41 -9.01
N CYS A 38 3.06 -7.32 -8.79
CA CYS A 38 3.67 -7.01 -7.50
C CYS A 38 2.58 -6.82 -6.42
N PHE A 39 2.65 -7.60 -5.33
CA PHE A 39 1.66 -7.53 -4.26
C PHE A 39 1.66 -6.19 -3.55
N ALA A 40 2.83 -5.60 -3.30
CA ALA A 40 2.91 -4.27 -2.70
C ALA A 40 2.15 -3.26 -3.56
N HIS A 41 2.28 -3.37 -4.88
CA HIS A 41 1.50 -2.57 -5.82
C HIS A 41 -0.01 -2.88 -5.79
N GLN A 42 -0.42 -4.14 -5.57
CA GLN A 42 -1.83 -4.46 -5.35
C GLN A 42 -2.38 -3.85 -4.05
N CYS A 43 -1.61 -3.86 -2.96
CA CYS A 43 -2.01 -3.25 -1.68
C CYS A 43 -2.31 -1.76 -1.81
N GLN A 44 -1.44 -1.02 -2.51
CA GLN A 44 -1.63 0.42 -2.69
C GLN A 44 -2.72 0.75 -3.72
N LEU A 45 -3.00 -0.12 -4.70
CA LEU A 45 -4.22 -0.01 -5.50
C LEU A 45 -5.47 -0.20 -4.64
N ALA A 46 -5.47 -1.18 -3.73
CA ALA A 46 -6.57 -1.39 -2.79
C ALA A 46 -6.77 -0.18 -1.85
N ILE A 47 -5.70 0.47 -1.40
CA ILE A 47 -5.82 1.76 -0.69
C ILE A 47 -6.55 2.80 -1.56
N GLY A 48 -6.22 2.88 -2.84
CA GLY A 48 -6.90 3.75 -3.79
C GLY A 48 -8.38 3.43 -3.95
N ASP A 49 -8.76 2.15 -3.87
CA ASP A 49 -10.15 1.71 -3.97
C ASP A 49 -10.99 2.14 -2.76
N ILE A 50 -10.43 2.25 -1.55
CA ILE A 50 -11.13 2.80 -0.38
C ILE A 50 -11.74 4.18 -0.68
N PHE A 51 -10.97 5.03 -1.37
CA PHE A 51 -11.44 6.38 -1.74
C PHE A 51 -12.40 6.39 -2.93
N LYS A 52 -12.49 5.29 -3.69
CA LYS A 52 -13.51 5.13 -4.75
C LYS A 52 -14.83 4.68 -4.14
N GLU A 53 -14.77 3.80 -3.15
CA GLU A 53 -15.95 3.25 -2.46
C GLU A 53 -16.52 4.21 -1.42
N SER A 54 -15.67 4.97 -0.72
CA SER A 54 -16.10 5.93 0.30
C SER A 54 -15.84 7.39 -0.12
N SER A 55 -16.90 8.06 -0.57
CA SER A 55 -16.87 9.50 -0.87
C SER A 55 -16.60 10.35 0.37
N ILE A 56 -17.03 9.90 1.55
CA ILE A 56 -16.80 10.55 2.84
C ILE A 56 -15.31 10.55 3.16
N LEU A 57 -14.66 9.37 3.12
CA LEU A 57 -13.22 9.25 3.38
C LEU A 57 -12.39 9.97 2.31
N LYS A 58 -12.84 9.98 1.05
CA LYS A 58 -12.22 10.76 -0.03
C LYS A 58 -12.27 12.27 0.24
N THR A 59 -13.38 12.76 0.76
CA THR A 59 -13.54 14.19 1.09
C THR A 59 -12.68 14.55 2.29
N ALA A 60 -12.68 13.72 3.34
CA ALA A 60 -11.85 13.91 4.52
C ALA A 60 -10.36 13.90 4.17
N SER A 61 -9.91 12.96 3.33
CA SER A 61 -8.52 12.90 2.88
C SER A 61 -8.16 14.13 2.07
N SER A 62 -8.99 14.57 1.12
CA SER A 62 -8.76 15.78 0.31
C SER A 62 -8.58 17.04 1.18
N LYS A 63 -9.38 17.19 2.24
CA LYS A 63 -9.22 18.26 3.24
C LYS A 63 -7.87 18.16 3.98
N ALA A 64 -7.45 16.95 4.36
CA ALA A 64 -6.15 16.72 4.98
C ALA A 64 -4.97 17.07 4.03
N ILE A 65 -5.07 16.71 2.75
CA ILE A 65 -4.08 17.08 1.71
C ILE A 65 -3.92 18.60 1.64
N LYS A 66 -5.05 19.32 1.69
CA LYS A 66 -5.07 20.79 1.65
C LYS A 66 -4.33 21.39 2.84
N ILE A 67 -4.60 20.91 4.06
CA ILE A 67 -3.88 21.33 5.28
C ILE A 67 -2.39 21.02 5.17
N ALA A 68 -2.02 19.80 4.80
CA ALA A 68 -0.63 19.40 4.67
C ALA A 68 0.12 20.25 3.63
N SER A 69 -0.53 20.54 2.50
CA SER A 69 0.03 21.39 1.43
C SER A 69 0.25 22.82 1.91
N TYR A 70 -0.65 23.36 2.73
CA TYR A 70 -0.49 24.69 3.32
C TYR A 70 0.77 24.76 4.19
N PHE A 71 0.96 23.82 5.12
CA PHE A 71 2.12 23.82 6.02
C PHE A 71 3.42 23.32 5.37
N LYS A 72 3.36 22.75 4.17
CA LYS A 72 4.55 22.43 3.35
C LYS A 72 5.05 23.62 2.55
N ASN A 73 4.20 24.61 2.27
CA ASN A 73 4.57 25.79 1.50
C ASN A 73 5.39 26.75 2.35
N ALA A 74 6.66 26.97 1.97
CA ALA A 74 7.58 27.87 2.68
C ALA A 74 7.09 29.32 2.76
N ASN A 75 6.19 29.75 1.86
CA ASN A 75 5.59 31.08 1.92
C ASN A 75 4.67 31.27 3.14
N ASN A 76 4.21 30.18 3.77
CA ASN A 76 3.40 30.21 5.00
C ASN A 76 4.28 30.10 6.26
N SER A 77 5.54 30.55 6.17
CA SER A 77 6.56 30.43 7.24
C SER A 77 6.09 30.97 8.59
N TYR A 78 5.28 32.04 8.60
CA TYR A 78 4.71 32.60 9.81
C TYR A 78 3.88 31.57 10.60
N PHE A 79 2.86 30.98 9.98
CA PHE A 79 2.00 29.99 10.64
C PHE A 79 2.69 28.64 10.86
N ILE A 80 3.68 28.28 10.03
CA ILE A 80 4.55 27.14 10.29
C ILE A 80 5.36 27.37 11.57
N GLY A 81 5.90 28.57 11.77
CA GLY A 81 6.58 28.97 13.00
C GLY A 81 5.65 28.89 14.21
N LYS A 82 4.46 29.49 14.13
CA LYS A 82 3.46 29.43 15.20
C LYS A 82 3.00 28.02 15.56
N LEU A 83 2.86 27.15 14.57
CA LEU A 83 2.54 25.75 14.81
C LEU A 83 3.66 25.06 15.61
N ARG A 84 4.93 25.30 15.25
CA ARG A 84 6.09 24.76 16.01
C ARG A 84 6.17 25.31 17.42
N ASP A 85 5.91 26.60 17.59
CA ASP A 85 5.87 27.23 18.92
C ASP A 85 4.83 26.52 19.81
N ILE A 86 3.62 26.31 19.29
CA ILE A 86 2.53 25.60 19.99
C ILE A 86 2.89 24.14 20.30
N GLN A 87 3.53 23.43 19.36
CA GLN A 87 3.97 22.05 19.58
C GLN A 87 4.98 21.98 20.73
N ASN A 88 5.93 22.91 20.78
CA ASN A 88 6.97 22.97 21.81
C ASN A 88 6.44 23.46 23.17
N GLU A 89 5.50 24.40 23.18
CA GLU A 89 4.94 25.02 24.39
C GLU A 89 4.23 23.99 25.28
N PHE A 90 3.59 22.98 24.70
CA PHE A 90 2.78 22.00 25.45
C PHE A 90 3.20 20.54 25.26
N LEU A 91 4.25 20.24 24.48
CA LEU A 91 4.61 18.87 24.07
C LEU A 91 3.40 18.09 23.50
N ILE A 92 2.51 18.80 22.81
CA ILE A 92 1.23 18.26 22.36
C ILE A 92 1.35 17.64 20.97
N ARG A 93 0.61 16.54 20.78
CA ARG A 93 0.47 15.88 19.47
C ARG A 93 -0.14 16.83 18.44
N SER A 94 0.21 16.58 17.18
CA SER A 94 -0.12 17.42 16.03
C SER A 94 -1.60 17.73 15.86
N LYS A 95 -2.52 16.82 16.21
CA LYS A 95 -3.97 17.09 16.23
C LYS A 95 -4.31 18.24 17.17
N GLN A 96 -3.87 18.20 18.42
CA GLN A 96 -4.15 19.25 19.40
C GLN A 96 -3.40 20.54 19.05
N ALA A 97 -2.18 20.45 18.55
CA ALA A 97 -1.42 21.62 18.11
C ALA A 97 -2.13 22.38 16.98
N LEU A 98 -2.62 21.65 15.97
CA LEU A 98 -3.36 22.24 14.86
C LEU A 98 -4.69 22.85 15.32
N ARG A 99 -5.41 22.21 16.25
CA ARG A 99 -6.63 22.77 16.84
C ARG A 99 -6.34 24.05 17.62
N ASN A 100 -5.31 24.04 18.47
CA ASN A 100 -4.89 25.22 19.23
C ASN A 100 -4.48 26.37 18.31
N LEU A 101 -3.78 26.07 17.21
CA LEU A 101 -3.43 27.06 16.19
C LEU A 101 -4.69 27.68 15.57
N ALA A 102 -5.66 26.85 15.16
CA ALA A 102 -6.91 27.34 14.59
C ALA A 102 -7.67 28.23 15.59
N ILE A 103 -7.79 27.82 16.86
CA ILE A 103 -8.45 28.61 17.91
C ILE A 103 -7.74 29.95 18.13
N ARG A 104 -6.40 29.96 18.19
CA ARG A 104 -5.61 31.17 18.48
C ARG A 104 -5.61 32.20 17.34
N TYR A 105 -5.77 31.75 16.10
CA TYR A 105 -5.61 32.59 14.90
C TYR A 105 -6.86 32.61 14.01
N GLU A 106 -8.02 32.22 14.54
CA GLU A 106 -9.31 32.41 13.87
C GLU A 106 -9.65 33.90 13.82
N HIS A 107 -10.25 34.34 12.71
CA HIS A 107 -10.60 35.74 12.53
C HIS A 107 -11.74 36.12 13.50
N PRO A 108 -11.57 37.15 14.36
CA PRO A 108 -12.63 37.61 15.23
C PRO A 108 -13.75 38.26 14.41
N GLN A 109 -15.00 38.10 14.85
CA GLN A 109 -16.17 38.72 14.19
C GLN A 109 -16.13 40.26 14.24
N ILE A 110 -15.39 40.82 15.21
CA ILE A 110 -15.26 42.27 15.43
C ILE A 110 -13.80 42.54 15.78
N GLY A 111 -13.01 43.03 14.82
CA GLY A 111 -11.61 43.38 15.04
C GLY A 111 -11.05 44.21 13.87
N SER A 112 -10.44 45.33 14.19
CA SER A 112 -9.80 46.26 13.25
C SER A 112 -8.31 46.41 13.60
N GLY A 113 -7.49 45.42 13.24
CA GLY A 113 -6.05 45.44 13.48
C GLY A 113 -5.25 44.67 12.45
N ASP A 114 -3.98 45.05 12.29
CA ASP A 114 -2.97 44.47 11.36
C ASP A 114 -2.51 43.04 11.74
N GLU A 115 -3.30 42.28 12.50
CA GLU A 115 -2.94 40.92 12.90
C GLU A 115 -3.11 39.92 11.74
N LEU A 116 -2.18 38.97 11.65
CA LEU A 116 -2.23 37.88 10.66
C LEU A 116 -3.10 36.73 11.17
N TYR A 117 -4.15 36.41 10.41
CA TYR A 117 -5.08 35.32 10.71
C TYR A 117 -4.87 34.11 9.82
N LEU A 118 -5.14 32.92 10.38
CA LEU A 118 -5.15 31.69 9.60
C LEU A 118 -6.35 31.72 8.65
N ASN A 119 -6.19 31.12 7.47
CA ASN A 119 -7.25 31.05 6.47
C ASN A 119 -8.52 30.43 7.09
N SER A 120 -9.66 31.13 6.96
CA SER A 120 -10.94 30.74 7.56
C SER A 120 -11.39 29.33 7.19
N GLU A 121 -11.15 28.90 5.95
CA GLU A 121 -11.48 27.53 5.52
C GLU A 121 -10.62 26.49 6.25
N LEU A 122 -9.33 26.78 6.49
CA LEU A 122 -8.47 25.90 7.28
C LEU A 122 -8.93 25.85 8.74
N CYS A 123 -9.33 26.97 9.34
CA CYS A 123 -9.89 27.00 10.68
C CYS A 123 -11.15 26.14 10.77
N GLN A 124 -12.08 26.29 9.83
CA GLN A 124 -13.30 25.48 9.77
C GLN A 124 -12.98 23.98 9.74
N ILE A 125 -12.03 23.54 8.91
CA ILE A 125 -11.63 22.13 8.85
C ILE A 125 -10.97 21.68 10.16
N LEU A 126 -10.05 22.47 10.71
CA LEU A 126 -9.29 22.09 11.90
C LEU A 126 -10.15 22.04 13.16
N LEU A 127 -11.25 22.80 13.22
CA LEU A 127 -12.19 22.82 14.33
C LEU A 127 -13.35 21.82 14.18
N ASP A 128 -13.53 21.23 13.00
CA ASP A 128 -14.56 20.24 12.67
C ASP A 128 -14.24 18.88 13.33
N ASN A 129 -15.08 18.49 14.32
CA ASN A 129 -14.94 17.21 15.02
C ASN A 129 -15.25 16.02 14.10
N ASP A 130 -16.27 16.12 13.24
CA ASP A 130 -16.67 15.04 12.35
C ASP A 130 -15.54 14.73 11.37
N TRP A 131 -14.85 15.77 10.87
CA TRP A 131 -13.67 15.59 10.04
C TRP A 131 -12.56 14.83 10.77
N TRP A 132 -12.24 15.20 12.01
CA TRP A 132 -11.23 14.50 12.81
C TRP A 132 -11.58 13.04 13.06
N GLU A 133 -12.85 12.72 13.32
CA GLU A 133 -13.29 11.32 13.45
C GLU A 133 -13.08 10.54 12.15
N LYS A 134 -13.32 11.15 10.98
CA LYS A 134 -13.05 10.49 9.69
C LYS A 134 -11.55 10.33 9.42
N ILE A 135 -10.71 11.22 9.92
CA ILE A 135 -9.25 11.06 9.85
C ILE A 135 -8.77 9.92 10.75
N GLU A 136 -9.31 9.79 11.96
CA GLU A 136 -9.01 8.67 12.86
C GLU A 136 -9.47 7.34 12.26
N LEU A 137 -10.69 7.29 11.71
CA LEU A 137 -11.18 6.11 10.98
C LEU A 137 -10.26 5.76 9.80
N LEU A 138 -9.83 6.75 9.01
CA LEU A 138 -8.91 6.53 7.90
C LEU A 138 -7.55 6.01 8.39
N GLN A 139 -7.05 6.51 9.51
CA GLN A 139 -5.82 6.01 10.13
C GLN A 139 -5.97 4.54 10.53
N ASP A 140 -7.07 4.17 11.17
CA ASP A 140 -7.36 2.80 11.60
C ASP A 140 -7.46 1.85 10.40
N ILE A 141 -8.04 2.31 9.28
CA ILE A 141 -8.09 1.56 8.04
C ILE A 141 -6.70 1.42 7.41
N LEU A 142 -5.87 2.47 7.40
CA LEU A 142 -4.58 2.46 6.69
C LEU A 142 -3.45 1.78 7.48
N LEU A 143 -3.53 1.74 8.81
CA LEU A 143 -2.49 1.19 9.68
C LEU A 143 -2.12 -0.26 9.31
N PRO A 144 -3.08 -1.18 9.08
CA PRO A 144 -2.73 -2.54 8.71
C PRO A 144 -2.12 -2.65 7.32
N TYR A 145 -2.56 -1.83 6.37
CA TYR A 145 -1.94 -1.76 5.04
C TYR A 145 -0.48 -1.30 5.11
N CYS A 146 -0.18 -0.32 5.96
CA CYS A 146 1.18 0.13 6.19
C CYS A 146 2.05 -0.99 6.77
N GLY A 147 1.53 -1.73 7.75
CA GLY A 147 2.23 -2.87 8.35
C GLY A 147 2.55 -3.97 7.34
N VAL A 148 1.59 -4.29 6.47
CA VAL A 148 1.77 -5.26 5.38
C VAL A 148 2.77 -4.75 4.34
N LEU A 149 2.64 -3.50 3.88
CA LEU A 149 3.57 -2.91 2.90
C LEU A 149 5.00 -2.91 3.43
N ASN A 150 5.21 -2.55 4.69
CA ASN A 150 6.54 -2.56 5.32
C ASN A 150 7.15 -3.96 5.34
N LYS A 151 6.36 -4.99 5.67
CA LYS A 151 6.82 -6.39 5.64
C LYS A 151 7.17 -6.82 4.22
N LEU A 152 6.29 -6.58 3.26
CA LEU A 152 6.44 -7.07 1.89
C LEU A 152 7.50 -6.32 1.07
N GLN A 153 7.82 -5.09 1.48
CA GLN A 153 8.94 -4.35 0.91
C GLN A 153 10.28 -4.78 1.50
N CYS A 154 10.34 -5.60 2.56
CA CYS A 154 11.61 -6.11 3.06
C CYS A 154 12.31 -7.02 2.02
N ASP A 155 13.64 -6.99 1.97
CA ASP A 155 14.45 -7.90 1.14
C ASP A 155 14.33 -9.36 1.57
N LYS A 156 13.90 -9.61 2.81
CA LYS A 156 13.60 -10.93 3.36
C LYS A 156 12.13 -11.32 3.26
N ALA A 157 11.31 -10.49 2.62
CA ALA A 157 9.89 -10.77 2.51
C ALA A 157 9.68 -12.13 1.86
N ARG A 158 8.81 -12.93 2.47
CA ARG A 158 8.49 -14.28 2.03
C ARG A 158 7.09 -14.32 1.49
N LEU A 159 6.90 -15.28 0.62
CA LEU A 159 5.69 -15.45 -0.11
C LEU A 159 4.47 -15.82 0.76
N TYR A 160 4.65 -16.63 1.80
CA TYR A 160 3.54 -16.89 2.74
C TYR A 160 3.07 -15.62 3.45
N GLU A 161 3.91 -14.58 3.56
CA GLU A 161 3.51 -13.29 4.14
C GLU A 161 2.51 -12.55 3.24
N VAL A 162 2.54 -12.80 1.93
CA VAL A 162 1.55 -12.32 0.98
C VAL A 162 0.20 -12.99 1.23
N LEU A 163 0.20 -14.32 1.42
CA LEU A 163 -1.03 -15.06 1.73
C LEU A 163 -1.60 -14.64 3.09
N HIS A 164 -0.74 -14.49 4.11
CA HIS A 164 -1.16 -13.99 5.42
C HIS A 164 -1.70 -12.57 5.33
N ALA A 165 -1.11 -11.69 4.52
CA ALA A 165 -1.60 -10.33 4.32
C ALA A 165 -3.00 -10.33 3.68
N LEU A 166 -3.23 -11.15 2.66
CA LEU A 166 -4.56 -11.34 2.06
C LEU A 166 -5.58 -11.84 3.08
N GLY A 167 -5.28 -12.94 3.78
CA GLY A 167 -6.16 -13.51 4.79
C GLY A 167 -6.48 -12.50 5.89
N TYR A 168 -5.47 -11.75 6.34
CA TYR A 168 -5.64 -10.66 7.30
C TYR A 168 -6.58 -9.58 6.77
N PHE A 169 -6.39 -9.09 5.53
CA PHE A 169 -7.27 -8.07 4.97
C PHE A 169 -8.71 -8.56 4.79
N MET A 170 -8.90 -9.81 4.36
CA MET A 170 -10.23 -10.42 4.26
C MET A 170 -10.92 -10.43 5.62
N GLN A 171 -10.22 -10.87 6.66
CA GLN A 171 -10.76 -10.90 8.02
C GLN A 171 -11.03 -9.49 8.56
N PHE A 172 -10.11 -8.54 8.33
CA PHE A 172 -10.25 -7.15 8.72
C PHE A 172 -11.52 -6.53 8.13
N TRP A 173 -11.72 -6.64 6.81
CA TRP A 173 -12.89 -6.06 6.14
C TRP A 173 -14.18 -6.79 6.47
N LYS A 174 -14.14 -8.10 6.72
CA LYS A 174 -15.30 -8.88 7.16
C LYS A 174 -15.80 -8.47 8.55
N GLN A 175 -14.89 -8.01 9.41
CA GLN A 175 -15.20 -7.56 10.76
C GLN A 175 -15.36 -6.03 10.84
N PHE A 176 -15.24 -5.32 9.71
CA PHE A 176 -15.29 -3.87 9.69
C PHE A 176 -16.72 -3.37 10.01
N PRO A 177 -16.88 -2.32 10.86
CA PRO A 177 -18.21 -1.88 11.29
C PRO A 177 -19.14 -1.45 10.15
N ASP A 178 -18.59 -0.80 9.12
CA ASP A 178 -19.31 -0.48 7.89
C ASP A 178 -19.29 -1.70 6.97
N THR A 179 -20.35 -2.51 7.05
CA THR A 179 -20.46 -3.78 6.31
C THR A 179 -20.52 -3.57 4.81
N ASP A 180 -21.09 -2.45 4.33
CA ASP A 180 -21.19 -2.16 2.90
C ASP A 180 -19.82 -1.84 2.33
N LEU A 181 -19.07 -0.96 2.99
CA LEU A 181 -17.68 -0.67 2.62
C LEU A 181 -16.81 -1.93 2.74
N GLY A 182 -16.98 -2.71 3.80
CA GLY A 182 -16.26 -3.98 4.00
C GLY A 182 -16.46 -4.96 2.84
N ASN A 183 -17.72 -5.19 2.44
CA ASN A 183 -18.04 -6.07 1.31
C ASN A 183 -17.48 -5.55 -0.01
N GLN A 184 -17.58 -4.24 -0.28
CA GLN A 184 -17.00 -3.64 -1.48
C GLN A 184 -15.47 -3.82 -1.52
N MET A 185 -14.80 -3.64 -0.40
CA MET A 185 -13.34 -3.82 -0.29
C MET A 185 -12.92 -5.28 -0.44
N ILE A 186 -13.70 -6.23 0.10
CA ILE A 186 -13.48 -7.67 -0.14
C ILE A 186 -13.58 -7.97 -1.64
N ASP A 187 -14.64 -7.53 -2.31
CA ASP A 187 -14.82 -7.71 -3.76
C ASP A 187 -13.66 -7.13 -4.58
N ARG A 188 -13.16 -5.95 -4.19
CA ARG A 188 -12.02 -5.28 -4.83
C ARG A 188 -10.71 -6.03 -4.63
N LEU A 189 -10.52 -6.66 -3.47
CA LEU A 189 -9.34 -7.46 -3.17
C LEU A 189 -9.41 -8.85 -3.81
N GLU A 190 -10.58 -9.47 -3.94
CA GLU A 190 -10.72 -10.79 -4.56
C GLU A 190 -10.61 -10.75 -6.09
N LYS A 191 -11.24 -9.76 -6.75
CA LYS A 191 -11.30 -9.69 -8.23
C LYS A 191 -9.94 -9.79 -8.93
N PRO A 192 -8.88 -9.06 -8.52
CA PRO A 192 -7.55 -9.16 -9.13
C PRO A 192 -6.88 -10.54 -8.92
N TRP A 193 -7.24 -11.22 -7.85
CA TRP A 193 -6.63 -12.50 -7.46
C TRP A 193 -7.24 -13.65 -8.22
N PHE A 194 -8.57 -13.69 -8.27
CA PHE A 194 -9.33 -14.85 -8.75
C PHE A 194 -9.95 -14.64 -10.13
N LYS A 195 -10.04 -13.40 -10.65
CA LYS A 195 -10.72 -12.99 -11.92
C LYS A 195 -12.22 -13.32 -11.99
N LYS A 196 -12.67 -14.36 -11.29
CA LYS A 196 -14.05 -14.83 -11.06
C LYS A 196 -14.20 -15.16 -9.57
N ARG A 197 -15.42 -15.17 -9.05
CA ARG A 197 -15.69 -15.58 -7.66
C ARG A 197 -15.25 -17.04 -7.47
N PRO A 198 -14.40 -17.35 -6.48
CA PRO A 198 -14.05 -18.72 -6.17
C PRO A 198 -15.29 -19.50 -5.68
N LEU A 199 -15.51 -20.68 -6.23
CA LEU A 199 -16.64 -21.55 -5.93
C LEU A 199 -16.29 -22.61 -4.88
N ARG A 200 -15.02 -23.03 -4.81
CA ARG A 200 -14.56 -24.15 -3.98
C ARG A 200 -13.31 -23.88 -3.18
N LEU A 201 -12.66 -22.72 -3.34
CA LEU A 201 -11.40 -22.38 -2.68
C LEU A 201 -11.37 -22.67 -1.18
N LEU A 202 -12.44 -22.36 -0.44
CA LEU A 202 -12.50 -22.64 1.01
C LEU A 202 -12.53 -24.13 1.32
N LEU A 203 -13.25 -24.92 0.51
CA LEU A 203 -13.29 -26.38 0.64
C LEU A 203 -11.92 -26.98 0.27
N GLU A 204 -11.34 -26.54 -0.85
CA GLU A 204 -10.02 -26.98 -1.28
C GLU A 204 -8.94 -26.64 -0.24
N PHE A 205 -9.04 -25.47 0.41
CA PHE A 205 -8.14 -25.06 1.48
C PHE A 205 -8.31 -25.91 2.74
N GLU A 206 -9.53 -26.28 3.10
CA GLU A 206 -9.79 -27.20 4.21
C GLU A 206 -9.21 -28.60 3.92
N ASP A 207 -9.39 -29.12 2.71
CA ASP A 207 -8.79 -30.40 2.29
C ASP A 207 -7.26 -30.37 2.40
N PHE A 208 -6.64 -29.25 2.00
CA PHE A 208 -5.20 -29.02 2.17
C PHE A 208 -4.80 -28.99 3.65
N TYR A 209 -5.54 -28.28 4.49
CA TYR A 209 -5.27 -28.17 5.92
C TYR A 209 -5.37 -29.53 6.63
N GLN A 210 -6.38 -30.33 6.28
CA GLN A 210 -6.60 -31.68 6.79
C GLN A 210 -5.69 -32.73 6.16
N LYS A 211 -4.84 -32.33 5.19
CA LYS A 211 -3.92 -33.21 4.45
C LYS A 211 -4.63 -34.37 3.74
N VAL A 212 -5.83 -34.11 3.23
CA VAL A 212 -6.56 -35.05 2.37
C VAL A 212 -5.77 -35.24 1.07
N GLU A 213 -5.69 -36.47 0.54
CA GLU A 213 -5.03 -36.75 -0.73
C GLU A 213 -5.58 -35.81 -1.83
N PRO A 214 -4.72 -35.10 -2.61
CA PRO A 214 -3.28 -35.29 -2.79
C PRO A 214 -2.36 -34.46 -1.85
N PHE A 215 -2.87 -33.77 -0.83
CA PHE A 215 -2.10 -32.86 0.03
C PHE A 215 -1.31 -33.52 1.18
N ASN A 216 -1.30 -34.85 1.26
CA ASN A 216 -0.51 -35.57 2.24
C ASN A 216 1.00 -35.54 1.90
N ASN A 217 1.84 -35.80 2.90
CA ASN A 217 3.30 -35.76 2.74
C ASN A 217 3.78 -36.80 1.71
N GLU A 218 3.20 -38.00 1.71
CA GLU A 218 3.59 -39.11 0.82
C GLU A 218 3.43 -38.74 -0.65
N THR A 219 2.37 -38.03 -1.01
CA THR A 219 2.15 -37.57 -2.40
C THR A 219 3.12 -36.45 -2.75
N PHE A 220 3.37 -35.53 -1.81
CA PHE A 220 4.32 -34.42 -2.03
C PHE A 220 5.76 -34.90 -2.25
N GLU A 221 6.21 -35.89 -1.47
CA GLU A 221 7.56 -36.48 -1.56
C GLU A 221 7.83 -37.12 -2.94
N GLN A 222 6.81 -37.61 -3.65
CA GLN A 222 6.96 -38.14 -5.02
C GLN A 222 7.46 -37.09 -6.02
N PHE A 223 7.26 -35.80 -5.72
CA PHE A 223 7.75 -34.70 -6.55
C PHE A 223 9.17 -34.23 -6.15
N GLY A 224 9.80 -34.89 -5.17
CA GLY A 224 11.14 -34.52 -4.69
C GLY A 224 11.18 -33.13 -4.06
N ASP A 225 10.16 -32.81 -3.27
CA ASP A 225 9.93 -31.49 -2.66
C ASP A 225 9.79 -30.31 -3.64
N ASP A 226 9.57 -30.61 -4.93
CA ASP A 226 9.33 -29.60 -5.96
C ASP A 226 7.88 -29.12 -5.89
N ALA A 227 7.65 -28.10 -5.04
CA ALA A 227 6.34 -27.50 -4.85
C ALA A 227 5.70 -27.04 -6.15
N PHE A 228 6.47 -26.56 -7.13
CA PHE A 228 5.90 -26.08 -8.38
C PHE A 228 5.32 -27.24 -9.22
N LYS A 229 6.04 -28.36 -9.30
CA LYS A 229 5.52 -29.56 -9.98
C LYS A 229 4.31 -30.16 -9.27
N PHE A 230 4.36 -30.22 -7.94
CA PHE A 230 3.24 -30.72 -7.14
C PHE A 230 1.98 -29.90 -7.41
N TRP A 231 2.06 -28.57 -7.31
CA TRP A 231 0.89 -27.72 -7.53
C TRP A 231 0.44 -27.70 -8.99
N GLY A 232 1.34 -27.94 -9.95
CA GLY A 232 0.99 -28.13 -11.36
C GLY A 232 0.22 -29.44 -11.60
N TYR A 233 0.54 -30.49 -10.85
CA TYR A 233 -0.21 -31.75 -10.87
C TYR A 233 -1.61 -31.57 -10.26
N VAL A 234 -1.69 -30.88 -9.11
CA VAL A 234 -2.93 -30.66 -8.36
C VAL A 234 -3.92 -29.71 -9.07
N GLU A 235 -3.46 -28.91 -10.04
CA GLU A 235 -4.27 -27.95 -10.80
C GLU A 235 -5.48 -28.57 -11.52
N GLY A 236 -5.43 -29.85 -11.87
CA GLY A 236 -6.56 -30.54 -12.50
C GLY A 236 -7.81 -30.58 -11.61
N ASP A 237 -7.62 -31.02 -10.36
CA ASP A 237 -8.72 -31.35 -9.43
C ASP A 237 -9.01 -30.21 -8.44
N TYR A 238 -7.98 -29.46 -8.04
CA TYR A 238 -8.07 -28.36 -7.09
C TYR A 238 -7.72 -27.03 -7.79
N LYS A 239 -8.50 -26.70 -8.81
CA LYS A 239 -8.21 -25.58 -9.73
C LYS A 239 -8.02 -24.25 -9.02
N GLU A 240 -8.79 -23.97 -7.98
CA GLU A 240 -8.76 -22.64 -7.34
C GLU A 240 -7.58 -22.52 -6.39
N LEU A 241 -7.37 -23.51 -5.54
CA LEU A 241 -6.26 -23.54 -4.60
C LEU A 241 -4.92 -23.75 -5.32
N ALA A 242 -4.86 -24.61 -6.34
CA ALA A 242 -3.65 -24.78 -7.15
C ALA A 242 -3.35 -23.53 -7.96
N ALA A 243 -4.36 -22.85 -8.52
CA ALA A 243 -4.13 -21.56 -9.17
C ALA A 243 -3.58 -20.53 -8.17
N VAL A 244 -4.06 -20.51 -6.92
CA VAL A 244 -3.48 -19.69 -5.85
C VAL A 244 -2.06 -20.12 -5.53
N ALA A 245 -1.81 -21.42 -5.36
CA ALA A 245 -0.53 -21.96 -4.95
C ALA A 245 0.54 -21.80 -6.04
N LEU A 246 0.26 -22.13 -7.30
CA LEU A 246 1.15 -21.88 -8.44
C LEU A 246 1.45 -20.39 -8.61
N LYS A 247 0.42 -19.56 -8.45
CA LYS A 247 0.56 -18.11 -8.42
C LYS A 247 1.41 -17.67 -7.25
N ILE A 248 1.30 -18.31 -6.10
CA ILE A 248 2.12 -18.10 -4.92
C ILE A 248 3.57 -18.53 -5.23
N PHE A 249 3.86 -19.80 -5.53
CA PHE A 249 5.22 -20.34 -5.76
C PHE A 249 5.97 -19.68 -6.93
N GLY A 250 5.26 -18.99 -7.85
CA GLY A 250 5.84 -18.11 -8.86
C GLY A 250 6.16 -16.68 -8.40
N MET A 251 5.87 -16.25 -7.17
CA MET A 251 6.15 -14.87 -6.72
C MET A 251 7.56 -14.76 -6.17
N CYS A 252 8.40 -13.91 -6.79
CA CYS A 252 9.42 -13.18 -6.05
C CYS A 252 8.77 -11.98 -5.34
N VAL A 253 9.02 -11.83 -4.05
CA VAL A 253 8.20 -11.01 -3.15
C VAL A 253 8.35 -9.51 -3.41
N ASN A 254 9.37 -9.07 -4.15
CA ASN A 254 9.46 -7.68 -4.59
C ASN A 254 10.23 -7.48 -5.90
N ALA A 255 9.71 -6.59 -6.75
CA ALA A 255 10.54 -5.74 -7.63
C ALA A 255 10.97 -4.46 -6.89
N ALA A 256 10.28 -4.10 -5.80
CA ALA A 256 10.50 -2.87 -5.02
C ALA A 256 11.80 -2.85 -4.19
N SER A 257 12.40 -3.99 -3.84
CA SER A 257 13.77 -4.00 -3.25
C SER A 257 14.79 -3.60 -4.30
N VAL A 258 14.57 -4.10 -5.52
CA VAL A 258 15.39 -3.82 -6.70
C VAL A 258 15.25 -2.34 -7.08
N GLU A 259 14.06 -1.74 -7.07
CA GLU A 259 13.85 -0.28 -7.26
C GLU A 259 14.63 0.57 -6.23
N ARG A 260 14.55 0.26 -4.92
CA ARG A 260 15.37 0.94 -3.90
C ARG A 260 16.87 0.80 -4.17
N MET A 261 17.31 -0.37 -4.63
CA MET A 261 18.70 -0.61 -5.02
C MET A 261 19.08 0.21 -6.27
N TRP A 262 18.21 0.31 -7.29
CA TRP A 262 18.46 1.11 -8.50
C TRP A 262 18.37 2.62 -8.27
N SER A 263 17.50 3.10 -7.37
CA SER A 263 17.52 4.49 -6.89
C SER A 263 18.85 4.82 -6.20
N SER A 264 19.35 3.88 -5.39
CA SER A 264 20.68 3.96 -4.76
C SER A 264 21.82 3.85 -5.79
N MET A 265 21.63 3.13 -6.89
CA MET A 265 22.62 2.98 -7.96
C MET A 265 22.60 4.17 -8.94
N GLY A 266 21.45 4.82 -9.15
CA GLY A 266 21.33 6.08 -9.89
C GLY A 266 21.97 7.26 -9.15
N PHE A 267 22.12 7.15 -7.83
CA PHE A 267 22.97 8.04 -7.02
C PHE A 267 24.47 7.84 -7.32
N LEU A 268 24.91 6.63 -7.67
CA LEU A 268 26.32 6.30 -8.01
C LEU A 268 26.65 6.50 -9.50
N HIS A 269 25.68 6.30 -10.40
CA HIS A 269 25.84 6.47 -11.84
C HIS A 269 24.76 7.40 -12.41
N THR A 270 25.09 8.69 -12.54
CA THR A 270 24.37 9.60 -13.44
C THR A 270 25.31 10.16 -14.50
N VAL A 271 24.75 10.49 -15.66
CA VAL A 271 25.38 11.17 -16.83
C VAL A 271 26.00 12.55 -16.46
N ARG A 272 25.92 12.95 -15.20
CA ARG A 272 26.29 14.27 -14.66
C ARG A 272 27.72 14.30 -14.13
N ARG A 273 28.67 13.98 -15.00
CA ARG A 273 30.09 14.33 -14.85
C ARG A 273 30.33 15.84 -15.00
N ASN A 274 29.36 16.71 -14.70
CA ASN A 274 29.50 18.16 -14.77
C ASN A 274 28.61 18.92 -13.77
N ARG A 275 29.31 19.44 -12.75
CA ARG A 275 29.05 20.61 -11.91
C ARG A 275 27.85 20.60 -10.95
N LEU A 276 28.23 20.49 -9.68
CA LEU A 276 27.50 20.73 -8.45
C LEU A 276 26.86 22.13 -8.38
N LYS A 277 25.56 22.17 -8.09
CA LYS A 277 24.92 23.17 -7.22
C LYS A 277 23.98 22.45 -6.27
N VAL A 278 24.05 22.85 -5.00
CA VAL A 278 23.49 22.18 -3.83
C VAL A 278 21.96 22.12 -3.88
N SER A 279 21.44 20.99 -3.39
CA SER A 279 20.04 20.64 -3.11
C SER A 279 19.12 20.37 -4.31
N CYS A 280 19.26 19.19 -4.92
CA CYS A 280 18.17 18.58 -5.69
C CYS A 280 18.26 17.04 -5.66
N LEU A 281 17.08 16.40 -5.59
CA LEU A 281 16.74 15.00 -5.92
C LEU A 281 16.82 13.94 -4.81
N LYS A 282 15.66 13.69 -4.17
CA LYS A 282 15.27 12.38 -3.63
C LYS A 282 13.91 11.99 -4.25
N LEU A 283 13.96 11.13 -5.25
CA LEU A 283 12.82 10.48 -5.89
C LEU A 283 12.92 8.97 -5.61
N GLU A 284 11.76 8.35 -5.40
CA GLU A 284 11.47 6.95 -5.02
C GLU A 284 11.04 6.64 -3.57
N LEU A 285 10.57 7.66 -2.83
CA LEU A 285 9.79 7.50 -1.60
C LEU A 285 8.59 8.44 -1.50
N HIS A 286 8.10 8.93 -2.64
CA HIS A 286 6.87 9.72 -2.71
C HIS A 286 5.62 8.82 -2.60
N TYR A 287 5.75 7.52 -2.87
CA TYR A 287 4.62 6.88 -3.55
C TYR A 287 3.61 6.18 -2.65
N LEU A 288 3.95 5.61 -1.49
CA LEU A 288 3.07 4.55 -0.95
C LEU A 288 2.46 4.78 0.42
N VAL A 289 3.14 5.52 1.29
CA VAL A 289 2.67 5.86 2.65
C VAL A 289 3.39 7.13 3.15
N ASN A 290 4.56 7.46 2.61
CA ASN A 290 5.48 8.42 3.26
C ASN A 290 5.14 9.92 3.10
N ILE A 291 3.98 10.26 2.53
CA ILE A 291 3.54 11.66 2.37
C ILE A 291 2.23 11.98 3.08
N TYR A 292 1.34 11.00 3.31
CA TYR A 292 0.00 11.34 3.78
C TYR A 292 -0.28 11.06 5.26
N ILE A 293 0.63 10.38 5.97
CA ILE A 293 0.59 10.26 7.44
C ILE A 293 1.92 10.56 8.18
N PRO A 294 3.13 10.57 7.59
CA PRO A 294 4.28 11.17 8.31
C PRO A 294 4.14 12.69 8.49
N ILE A 295 3.26 13.33 7.70
CA ILE A 295 2.72 14.68 7.95
C ILE A 295 1.31 14.57 8.61
N LEU A 296 1.13 13.63 9.54
CA LEU A 296 0.52 13.94 10.84
C LEU A 296 1.55 14.68 11.72
N ILE A 297 2.64 15.22 11.15
CA ILE A 297 3.81 15.86 11.77
C ILE A 297 4.47 14.92 12.79
N THR A 298 5.38 14.09 12.31
CA THR A 298 6.22 13.22 13.13
C THR A 298 7.39 14.00 13.72
N ASN A 299 7.09 14.73 14.80
CA ASN A 299 7.78 14.81 16.11
C ASN A 299 7.05 15.85 16.97
#